data_AF-A0A527REJ4-F1
#
_entry.id   AF-A0A527REJ4-F1
#
_cell.length_a   1.000
_cell.length_b   1.000
_cell.length_c   1.000
_cell.angle_alpha   90.00
_cell.angle_beta   90.00
_cell.angle_gamma   90.00
#
_symmetry.space_group_name_H-M   'P 1'
#
loop_
_entity.id
_entity.type
_entity.pdbx_description
1 polymer ?
#
loop_
_entity_poly.entity_id
_entity_poly.type
_entity_poly.pdbx_seq_one_letter_code
_entity_poly.pdbx_strand_id
1 'polypeptide(L)'
;IGILGDVGRVLEDLVRLWRATAKTDKKALYPWWEQIAKWRARDSLAYKMNSDVIMPQYAIQRLYALTKDMDTYITTEVGQHQMWAM
;
A
#
# COMPACT_ATOMS: atom_id res chain seq x y z
N ILE A 1 -21.30 11.77 -1.73
CA ILE A 1 -21.05 13.24 -1.87
C ILE A 1 -19.88 13.42 -2.81
N GLY A 2 -19.97 14.33 -3.76
CA GLY A 2 -18.83 14.76 -4.58
C GLY A 2 -18.24 16.03 -3.99
N ILE A 3 -16.91 16.12 -3.97
CA ILE A 3 -16.18 17.32 -3.58
C ILE A 3 -15.39 17.75 -4.82
N LEU A 4 -15.69 18.92 -5.35
CA LEU A 4 -15.00 19.47 -6.52
C LEU A 4 -13.86 20.38 -6.04
N GLY A 5 -12.61 19.99 -6.30
CA GLY A 5 -11.44 20.75 -5.90
C GLY A 5 -10.15 19.99 -6.15
N ASP A 6 -9.03 20.68 -6.00
CA ASP A 6 -7.70 20.06 -6.01
C ASP A 6 -7.55 19.09 -4.83
N VAL A 7 -7.14 17.85 -5.10
CA VAL A 7 -7.08 16.79 -4.07
C VAL A 7 -6.11 17.13 -2.94
N GLY A 8 -5.00 17.80 -3.24
CA GLY A 8 -4.02 18.19 -2.24
C GLY A 8 -4.60 19.20 -1.25
N ARG A 9 -5.21 20.27 -1.79
CA ARG A 9 -5.86 21.30 -0.97
C ARG A 9 -7.05 20.76 -0.18
N VAL A 10 -7.88 19.94 -0.81
CA VAL A 10 -9.04 19.32 -0.14
C VAL A 10 -8.58 18.42 1.01
N LEU A 11 -7.54 17.60 0.82
CA LEU A 11 -7.00 16.75 1.88
C LEU A 11 -6.38 17.57 3.03
N GLU A 12 -5.70 18.67 2.72
CA GLU A 12 -5.14 19.58 3.73
C GLU A 12 -6.24 20.14 4.64
N ASP A 13 -7.31 20.65 4.04
CA ASP A 13 -8.47 21.18 4.78
C ASP A 13 -9.16 20.10 5.61
N LEU A 14 -9.35 18.90 5.06
CA LEU A 14 -9.94 17.77 5.77
C LEU A 14 -9.11 17.37 6.99
N VAL A 15 -7.78 17.27 6.85
CA VAL A 15 -6.88 16.94 7.97
C VAL A 15 -6.89 18.04 9.03
N ARG A 16 -6.89 19.31 8.61
CA ARG A 16 -6.96 20.46 9.53
C ARG A 16 -8.24 20.44 10.35
N LEU A 17 -9.39 20.28 9.69
CA LEU A 17 -10.70 20.21 10.34
C LEU A 17 -10.80 18.99 11.27
N TRP A 18 -10.33 17.83 10.81
CA TRP A 18 -10.30 16.61 11.62
C TRP A 18 -9.51 16.81 12.90
N ARG A 19 -8.30 17.36 12.84
CA ARG A 19 -7.47 17.60 14.04
C ARG A 19 -8.12 18.58 15.02
N ALA A 20 -8.85 19.58 14.53
CA ALA A 20 -9.52 20.57 15.36
C ALA A 20 -10.80 20.04 16.04
N THR A 21 -11.44 19.01 15.48
CA THR A 21 -12.80 18.59 15.87
C THR A 21 -12.89 17.15 16.38
N ALA A 22 -11.93 16.28 16.04
CA ALA A 22 -12.08 14.85 16.24
C ALA A 22 -11.80 14.41 17.68
N LYS A 23 -12.84 13.86 18.33
CA LYS A 23 -12.71 12.89 19.41
C LYS A 23 -12.99 11.51 18.82
N THR A 24 -11.93 10.81 18.39
CA THR A 24 -12.07 9.48 17.78
C THR A 24 -12.29 8.42 18.86
N ASP A 25 -13.38 7.65 18.74
CA ASP A 25 -13.53 6.44 19.53
C ASP A 25 -12.76 5.30 18.86
N LYS A 26 -11.53 5.07 19.33
CA LYS A 26 -10.68 3.97 18.86
C LYS A 26 -11.33 2.60 19.10
N LYS A 27 -12.18 2.45 20.12
CA LYS A 27 -12.87 1.17 20.40
C LYS A 27 -13.91 0.87 19.32
N ALA A 28 -14.60 1.89 18.82
CA ALA A 28 -15.56 1.73 17.72
C ALA A 28 -14.90 1.25 16.41
N LEU A 29 -13.63 1.59 16.17
CA LEU A 29 -12.88 1.15 14.99
C LEU A 29 -12.26 -0.24 15.13
N TYR A 30 -12.19 -0.79 16.34
CA TYR A 30 -11.50 -2.05 16.61
C TYR A 30 -12.04 -3.24 15.79
N PRO A 31 -13.37 -3.47 15.70
CA PRO A 31 -13.91 -4.56 14.88
C PRO A 31 -13.54 -4.46 13.40
N TRP A 32 -13.45 -3.23 12.88
CA TRP A 32 -13.05 -2.99 11.49
C TRP A 32 -11.57 -3.32 11.27
N TRP A 33 -10.69 -2.91 12.18
CA TRP A 33 -9.28 -3.25 12.11
C TRP A 33 -9.04 -4.76 12.25
N GLU A 34 -9.80 -5.47 13.09
CA GLU A 34 -9.73 -6.94 13.16
C GLU A 34 -10.11 -7.60 11.82
N GLN A 35 -11.14 -7.09 11.14
CA GLN A 35 -11.53 -7.61 9.83
C GLN A 35 -10.42 -7.42 8.79
N ILE A 36 -9.79 -6.23 8.76
CA ILE A 36 -8.64 -5.96 7.89
C ILE A 36 -7.47 -6.89 8.22
N ALA A 37 -7.19 -7.11 9.50
CA ALA A 37 -6.12 -8.01 9.93
C ALA A 37 -6.35 -9.44 9.45
N LYS A 38 -7.59 -9.95 9.50
CA LYS A 38 -7.94 -11.27 8.94
C LYS A 38 -7.66 -11.37 7.45
N TRP A 39 -7.97 -10.33 6.67
CA TRP A 39 -7.66 -10.32 5.23
C TRP A 39 -6.15 -10.25 4.96
N ARG A 40 -5.41 -9.44 5.72
CA ARG A 40 -3.93 -9.37 5.60
C ARG A 40 -3.26 -10.69 5.98
N ALA A 41 -3.77 -11.37 7.00
CA ALA A 41 -3.25 -12.65 7.48
C ALA A 41 -3.35 -13.78 6.43
N ARG A 42 -4.19 -13.63 5.41
CA ARG A 42 -4.23 -14.56 4.27
C ARG A 42 -2.93 -14.55 3.46
N ASP A 43 -2.14 -13.48 3.57
CA ASP A 43 -0.87 -13.29 2.85
C ASP A 43 -1.02 -13.59 1.34
N SER A 44 -2.00 -12.94 0.70
CA SER A 44 -2.38 -13.25 -0.68
C SER A 44 -1.31 -12.91 -1.73
N LEU A 45 -0.24 -12.23 -1.33
CA LEU A 45 0.91 -11.92 -2.19
C LEU A 45 2.05 -12.94 -2.02
N ALA A 46 1.91 -13.92 -1.12
CA ALA A 46 2.88 -15.00 -0.97
C ALA A 46 3.01 -15.81 -2.26
N TYR A 47 4.25 -16.19 -2.57
CA TYR A 47 4.59 -17.01 -3.72
C TYR A 47 5.53 -18.14 -3.30
N LYS A 48 5.48 -19.28 -4.00
CA LYS A 48 6.39 -20.40 -3.76
C LYS A 48 7.69 -20.17 -4.51
N MET A 49 8.81 -20.42 -3.83
CA MET A 49 10.12 -20.44 -4.49
C MET A 49 10.24 -21.63 -5.43
N ASN A 50 10.98 -21.42 -6.50
CA ASN A 50 11.42 -22.46 -7.42
C ASN A 50 12.95 -22.41 -7.50
N SER A 51 13.62 -23.56 -7.34
CA SER A 51 15.09 -23.66 -7.41
C SER A 51 15.64 -23.51 -8.82
N ASP A 52 14.80 -23.79 -9.83
CA ASP A 52 15.25 -23.93 -11.21
C ASP A 52 15.03 -22.63 -12.02
N VAL A 53 14.20 -21.71 -11.50
CA VAL A 53 13.90 -20.42 -12.14
C VAL A 53 13.89 -19.29 -11.12
N ILE A 54 14.35 -18.11 -11.56
CA ILE A 54 14.23 -16.88 -10.77
C ILE A 54 12.78 -16.42 -10.84
N MET A 55 12.11 -16.43 -9.68
CA MET A 55 10.74 -15.92 -9.56
C MET A 55 10.73 -14.39 -9.78
N PRO A 56 9.87 -13.84 -10.66
CA PRO A 56 9.77 -12.39 -10.86
C PRO A 56 9.48 -11.62 -9.56
N GLN A 57 8.64 -12.18 -8.70
CA GLN A 57 8.32 -11.62 -7.38
C GLN A 57 9.57 -11.53 -6.49
N TYR A 58 10.42 -12.56 -6.54
CA TYR A 58 11.68 -12.58 -5.81
C TYR A 58 12.67 -11.55 -6.35
N ALA A 59 12.78 -11.43 -7.67
CA ALA A 59 13.64 -10.41 -8.27
C ALA A 59 13.27 -9.00 -7.80
N ILE A 60 11.97 -8.67 -7.79
CA ILE A 60 11.47 -7.36 -7.32
C ILE A 60 11.68 -7.20 -5.81
N GLN A 61 11.42 -8.24 -5.01
CA GLN A 61 11.67 -8.20 -3.57
C GLN A 61 13.16 -7.97 -3.25
N ARG A 62 14.07 -8.58 -4.02
CA ARG A 62 15.52 -8.38 -3.87
C ARG A 62 15.96 -7.00 -4.32
N LEU A 63 15.40 -6.49 -5.42
CA LEU A 63 15.63 -5.12 -5.86
C LEU A 63 15.21 -4.14 -4.75
N TYR A 64 13.97 -4.21 -4.27
CA TYR A 64 13.48 -3.37 -3.18
C TYR A 64 14.36 -3.48 -1.92
N ALA A 65 14.76 -4.69 -1.52
CA ALA A 65 15.61 -4.87 -0.34
C ALA A 65 16.96 -4.16 -0.45
N LEU A 66 17.50 -4.01 -1.66
CA LEU A 66 18.76 -3.33 -1.93
C LEU A 66 18.60 -1.82 -2.14
N THR A 67 17.39 -1.35 -2.46
CA THR A 67 17.14 0.04 -2.87
C THR A 67 16.21 0.83 -1.95
N LYS A 68 15.58 0.20 -0.96
CA LYS A 68 14.56 0.81 -0.07
C LYS A 68 15.01 2.07 0.70
N ASP A 69 16.32 2.23 0.89
CA ASP A 69 16.90 3.35 1.64
C ASP A 69 17.48 4.43 0.69
N MET A 70 17.22 4.32 -0.61
CA MET A 70 17.65 5.25 -1.66
C MET A 70 16.45 5.95 -2.30
N ASP A 71 16.70 7.10 -2.94
CA ASP A 71 15.71 7.79 -3.78
C ASP A 71 15.55 7.09 -5.14
N THR A 72 14.86 5.95 -5.12
CA THR A 72 14.78 5.03 -6.26
C THR A 72 13.53 5.28 -7.09
N TYR A 73 13.72 5.53 -8.39
CA TYR A 73 12.63 5.63 -9.36
C TYR A 73 12.48 4.31 -10.12
N ILE A 74 11.26 3.75 -10.10
CA ILE A 74 10.92 2.52 -10.83
C ILE A 74 10.02 2.88 -12.01
N THR A 75 10.41 2.41 -13.21
CA THR A 75 9.64 2.59 -14.44
C THR A 75 9.34 1.23 -15.05
N THR A 76 8.12 1.04 -15.56
CA THR A 76 7.68 -0.21 -16.18
C THR A 76 6.94 0.05 -17.48
N GLU A 77 7.08 -0.84 -18.45
CA GLU A 77 6.14 -0.93 -19.57
C GLU A 77 4.82 -1.60 -19.12
N VAL A 78 3.94 -1.94 -20.07
CA VAL A 78 2.68 -2.64 -19.79
C VAL A 78 2.85 -4.14 -19.99
N GLY A 79 2.51 -4.93 -18.97
CA GLY A 79 2.55 -6.39 -19.05
C GLY A 79 2.43 -7.05 -17.68
N GLN A 80 2.54 -8.39 -17.63
CA GLN A 80 2.44 -9.10 -16.35
C GLN A 80 3.49 -8.65 -15.33
N HIS A 81 4.68 -8.26 -15.78
CA HIS A 81 5.75 -7.73 -14.92
C HIS A 81 5.35 -6.41 -14.21
N GLN A 82 4.51 -5.58 -14.84
CA GLN A 82 4.00 -4.34 -14.27
C GLN A 82 3.16 -4.60 -13.01
N MET A 83 2.30 -5.61 -13.04
CA MET A 83 1.44 -5.98 -11.91
C MET A 83 2.22 -6.43 -10.67
N TRP A 84 3.47 -6.85 -10.83
CA TRP A 84 4.34 -7.26 -9.73
C TRP A 84 5.27 -6.14 -9.24
N ALA A 85 5.48 -5.10 -10.05
CA ALA A 85 6.35 -3.98 -9.75
C ALA A 85 5.64 -2.83 -9.02
N MET A 86 4.30 -2.80 -9.08
CA MET A 86 3.43 -1.84 -8.38
C MET A 86 2.84 -2.39 -7.09
#